data_AF-A0A3B4Y7S8-F1
#
_entry.id   AF-A0A3B4Y7S8-F1
#
_cell.length_a   1.000
_cell.length_b   1.000
_cell.length_c   1.000
_cell.angle_alpha   90.00
_cell.angle_beta   90.00
_cell.angle_gamma   90.00
#
_symmetry.space_group_name_H-M   'P 1'
#
loop_
_entity.id
_entity.type
_entity.pdbx_description
1 polymer ?
#
loop_
_entity_poly.entity_id
_entity_poly.type
_entity_poly.pdbx_seq_one_letter_code
_entity_poly.pdbx_strand_id
1 'polypeptide(L)'
;PGPDVDLFLLSLCTVTKLLSHVPLQVHFTCLCPQDPLPLTHVKKMQDVYGFNTCMNSEIHFRWLRLCVRSKWEEAVPMALKMATEQGRMKFTRPLFREVFNFEKYREEAVRVFLAHRAAMHPVTSGLVAKDLKVDASQTTSL
;
A
#
# COMPACT_ATOMS: atom_id res chain seq x y z
N PRO A 1 -36.46 -10.94 -5.79
CA PRO A 1 -35.10 -11.45 -5.60
C PRO A 1 -34.34 -11.55 -6.93
N GLY A 2 -33.52 -10.61 -7.39
CA GLY A 2 -33.09 -9.29 -6.93
C GLY A 2 -32.14 -8.79 -8.03
N PRO A 3 -32.32 -7.59 -8.62
CA PRO A 3 -31.49 -7.13 -9.71
C PRO A 3 -30.47 -6.07 -9.20
N ASP A 4 -29.38 -6.50 -8.57
CA ASP A 4 -28.40 -5.55 -7.98
C ASP A 4 -26.94 -5.84 -8.33
N VAL A 5 -26.65 -6.87 -9.14
CA VAL A 5 -25.25 -7.26 -9.42
C VAL A 5 -24.71 -6.61 -10.71
N ASP A 6 -25.57 -6.30 -11.69
CA ASP A 6 -25.14 -5.74 -12.97
C ASP A 6 -24.86 -4.23 -12.93
N LEU A 7 -25.55 -3.47 -12.07
CA LEU A 7 -25.38 -2.01 -12.00
C LEU A 7 -24.02 -1.61 -11.39
N PHE A 8 -23.47 -2.45 -10.51
CA PHE A 8 -22.15 -2.24 -9.90
C PHE A 8 -21.00 -2.55 -10.88
N LEU A 9 -21.16 -3.60 -11.69
CA LEU A 9 -20.21 -3.93 -12.76
C LEU A 9 -20.25 -2.90 -13.89
N LEU A 10 -21.43 -2.37 -14.21
CA LEU A 10 -21.58 -1.24 -15.13
C LEU A 10 -20.94 0.02 -14.57
N SER A 11 -20.99 0.29 -13.26
CA SER A 11 -20.29 1.43 -12.64
C SER A 11 -18.76 1.32 -12.77
N LEU A 12 -18.16 0.17 -12.41
CA LEU A 12 -16.72 -0.06 -12.59
C LEU A 12 -16.28 -0.06 -14.06
N CYS A 13 -17.10 -0.63 -14.96
CA CYS A 13 -16.82 -0.66 -16.39
C CYS A 13 -17.02 0.72 -17.05
N THR A 14 -17.94 1.55 -16.53
CA THR A 14 -18.18 2.91 -17.01
C THR A 14 -17.10 3.85 -16.50
N VAL A 15 -16.62 3.69 -15.28
CA VAL A 15 -15.43 4.41 -14.78
C VAL A 15 -14.22 4.08 -15.67
N THR A 16 -14.00 2.81 -16.02
CA THR A 16 -12.89 2.43 -16.93
C THR A 16 -13.11 2.87 -18.38
N LYS A 17 -14.34 2.92 -18.89
CA LYS A 17 -14.67 3.46 -20.23
C LYS A 17 -14.63 4.98 -20.31
N LEU A 18 -15.06 5.72 -19.30
CA LEU A 18 -15.01 7.18 -19.26
C LEU A 18 -13.55 7.68 -19.13
N LEU A 19 -12.69 6.87 -18.51
CA LEU A 19 -11.24 7.07 -18.38
C LEU A 19 -10.45 6.63 -19.63
N SER A 20 -11.12 6.30 -20.74
CA SER A 20 -10.44 5.99 -22.00
C SER A 20 -9.90 7.22 -22.73
N HIS A 21 -10.41 8.42 -22.42
CA HIS A 21 -9.93 9.68 -23.00
C HIS A 21 -8.83 10.38 -22.17
N VAL A 22 -8.53 9.89 -20.97
CA VAL A 22 -7.40 10.36 -20.14
C VAL A 22 -6.85 9.14 -19.40
N PRO A 23 -5.63 8.65 -19.71
CA PRO A 23 -5.14 7.42 -19.10
C PRO A 23 -5.14 7.58 -17.58
N LEU A 24 -5.76 6.63 -16.87
CA LEU A 24 -5.80 6.49 -15.41
C LEU A 24 -4.46 6.75 -14.69
N GLN A 25 -3.33 6.65 -15.39
CA GLN A 25 -2.01 7.02 -14.91
C GLN A 25 -1.86 8.52 -14.60
N VAL A 26 -2.60 9.42 -15.26
CA VAL A 26 -2.38 10.88 -15.20
C VAL A 26 -3.12 11.52 -14.01
N HIS A 27 -4.30 11.03 -13.63
CA HIS A 27 -5.01 11.56 -12.46
C HIS A 27 -4.37 11.13 -11.13
N PHE A 28 -3.87 9.90 -11.04
CA PHE A 28 -3.24 9.40 -9.81
C PHE A 28 -1.79 9.90 -9.61
N THR A 29 -1.12 10.35 -10.68
CA THR A 29 0.19 11.00 -10.58
C THR A 29 0.07 12.42 -9.99
N CYS A 30 -1.05 13.12 -10.20
CA CYS A 30 -1.37 14.37 -9.52
C CYS A 30 -1.85 14.20 -8.07
N LEU A 31 -2.27 13.00 -7.67
CA LEU A 31 -2.66 12.65 -6.29
C LEU A 31 -1.48 12.19 -5.41
N CYS A 32 -0.24 12.55 -5.79
CA CYS A 32 0.89 12.57 -4.86
C CYS A 32 1.07 14.01 -4.33
N PRO A 33 0.19 14.57 -3.48
CA PRO A 33 0.63 15.69 -2.68
C PRO A 33 1.86 15.24 -1.88
N GLN A 34 2.85 16.12 -1.84
CA GLN A 34 3.95 16.05 -0.87
C GLN A 34 3.38 15.93 0.56
N ASP A 35 2.12 16.32 0.75
CA ASP A 35 1.39 16.27 2.01
C ASP A 35 0.37 15.12 2.07
N PRO A 36 0.16 14.50 3.24
CA PRO A 36 -0.88 13.49 3.43
C PRO A 36 -2.29 14.10 3.27
N LEU A 37 -3.19 13.38 2.59
CA LEU A 37 -4.61 13.76 2.54
C LEU A 37 -5.28 13.50 3.89
N PRO A 38 -6.30 14.28 4.30
CA PRO A 38 -7.06 13.98 5.51
C PRO A 38 -7.72 12.61 5.42
N LEU A 39 -7.72 11.87 6.54
CA LEU A 39 -8.30 10.51 6.60
C LEU A 39 -9.75 10.45 6.10
N THR A 40 -10.54 11.49 6.35
CA THR A 40 -11.93 11.62 5.88
C THR A 40 -12.05 11.53 4.36
N HIS A 41 -11.11 12.12 3.62
CA HIS A 41 -11.10 12.10 2.16
C HIS A 41 -10.69 10.73 1.64
N VAL A 42 -9.69 10.11 2.27
CA VAL A 42 -9.24 8.77 1.89
C VAL A 42 -10.35 7.74 2.13
N LYS A 43 -11.06 7.80 3.26
CA LYS A 43 -12.22 6.91 3.50
C LYS A 43 -13.31 7.12 2.45
N LYS A 44 -13.64 8.38 2.14
CA LYS A 44 -14.62 8.67 1.07
C LYS A 44 -14.16 8.16 -0.30
N MET A 45 -12.87 8.21 -0.62
CA MET A 45 -12.33 7.62 -1.85
C MET A 45 -12.48 6.10 -1.85
N GLN A 46 -12.28 5.43 -0.71
CA GLN A 46 -12.56 4.00 -0.60
C GLN A 46 -14.03 3.71 -0.87
N ASP A 47 -14.94 4.47 -0.26
CA ASP A 47 -16.39 4.24 -0.38
C ASP A 47 -16.88 4.40 -1.83
N VAL A 48 -16.32 5.36 -2.56
CA VAL A 48 -16.73 5.66 -3.95
C VAL A 48 -16.04 4.74 -4.97
N TYR A 49 -14.76 4.41 -4.78
CA TYR A 49 -13.94 3.74 -5.81
C TYR A 49 -13.55 2.30 -5.49
N GLY A 50 -13.66 1.85 -4.25
CA GLY A 50 -13.35 0.46 -3.87
C GLY A 50 -11.88 0.07 -4.06
N PHE A 51 -10.92 0.97 -3.84
CA PHE A 51 -9.51 0.71 -4.16
C PHE A 51 -8.86 -0.44 -3.37
N ASN A 52 -9.36 -0.77 -2.17
CA ASN A 52 -8.88 -1.93 -1.40
C ASN A 52 -9.02 -3.27 -2.14
N THR A 53 -9.96 -3.39 -3.10
CA THR A 53 -10.17 -4.62 -3.89
C THR A 53 -9.53 -4.55 -5.28
N CYS A 54 -8.69 -3.55 -5.56
CA CYS A 54 -8.07 -3.38 -6.87
C CYS A 54 -7.03 -4.48 -7.14
N MET A 55 -7.20 -5.22 -8.24
CA MET A 55 -6.25 -6.28 -8.65
C MET A 55 -4.95 -5.74 -9.26
N ASN A 56 -4.96 -4.51 -9.77
CA ASN A 56 -3.77 -3.91 -10.37
C ASN A 56 -2.77 -3.53 -9.28
N SER A 57 -1.63 -4.23 -9.22
CA SER A 57 -0.62 -4.02 -8.19
C SER A 57 -0.02 -2.60 -8.20
N GLU A 58 0.03 -1.89 -9.32
CA GLU A 58 0.55 -0.52 -9.32
C GLU A 58 -0.43 0.46 -8.68
N ILE A 59 -1.72 0.30 -8.97
CA ILE A 59 -2.79 1.11 -8.38
C ILE A 59 -2.90 0.79 -6.90
N HIS A 60 -2.95 -0.50 -6.56
CA HIS A 60 -3.06 -0.95 -5.18
C HIS A 60 -1.87 -0.48 -4.32
N PHE A 61 -0.64 -0.55 -4.85
CA PHE A 61 0.53 -0.01 -4.17
C PHE A 61 0.42 1.49 -3.87
N ARG A 62 0.03 2.29 -4.87
CA ARG A 62 -0.10 3.75 -4.70
C ARG A 62 -1.20 4.09 -3.68
N TRP A 63 -2.30 3.36 -3.74
CA TRP A 63 -3.40 3.47 -2.81
C TRP A 63 -2.98 3.17 -1.37
N LEU A 64 -2.30 2.04 -1.12
CA LEU A 64 -1.83 1.67 0.21
C LEU A 64 -0.86 2.71 0.79
N ARG A 65 0.06 3.23 -0.04
CA ARG A 65 0.96 4.32 0.39
C ARG A 65 0.18 5.56 0.81
N LEU A 66 -0.82 5.97 0.03
CA LEU A 66 -1.67 7.11 0.39
C LEU A 66 -2.39 6.85 1.73
N CYS A 67 -2.99 5.68 1.90
CA CYS A 67 -3.72 5.31 3.11
C CYS A 67 -2.84 5.37 4.37
N VAL A 68 -1.64 4.78 4.29
CA VAL A 68 -0.69 4.76 5.43
C VAL A 68 -0.19 6.18 5.74
N ARG A 69 0.11 7.00 4.73
CA ARG A 69 0.49 8.41 4.93
C ARG A 69 -0.62 9.23 5.58
N SER A 70 -1.87 8.94 5.22
CA SER A 70 -3.07 9.52 5.83
C SER A 70 -3.44 8.91 7.20
N LYS A 71 -2.54 8.10 7.79
CA LYS A 71 -2.68 7.47 9.11
C LYS A 71 -3.92 6.57 9.22
N TRP A 72 -4.31 5.91 8.11
CA TRP A 72 -5.38 4.93 8.14
C TRP A 72 -4.88 3.57 8.63
N GLU A 73 -5.23 3.25 9.87
CA GLU A 73 -4.78 2.05 10.58
C GLU A 73 -5.14 0.73 9.87
N GLU A 74 -6.34 0.61 9.33
CA GLU A 74 -6.81 -0.61 8.66
C GLU A 74 -6.00 -0.93 7.39
N ALA A 75 -5.33 0.06 6.80
CA ALA A 75 -4.48 -0.13 5.63
C ALA A 75 -3.08 -0.68 5.95
N VAL A 76 -2.64 -0.59 7.21
CA VAL A 76 -1.32 -1.08 7.63
C VAL A 76 -1.14 -2.59 7.38
N PRO A 77 -2.04 -3.49 7.82
CA PRO A 77 -1.87 -4.91 7.53
C PRO A 77 -1.89 -5.21 6.02
N MET A 78 -2.68 -4.48 5.23
CA MET A 78 -2.71 -4.64 3.77
C MET A 78 -1.39 -4.19 3.12
N ALA A 79 -0.82 -3.08 3.58
CA ALA A 79 0.46 -2.57 3.13
C ALA A 79 1.62 -3.53 3.46
N LEU A 80 1.65 -4.06 4.68
CA LEU A 80 2.67 -5.02 5.10
C LEU A 80 2.56 -6.34 4.34
N LYS A 81 1.33 -6.86 4.15
CA LYS A 81 1.06 -8.04 3.34
C LYS A 81 1.58 -7.86 1.90
N MET A 82 1.26 -6.74 1.26
CA MET A 82 1.74 -6.45 -0.09
C MET A 82 3.27 -6.34 -0.14
N ALA A 83 3.90 -5.78 0.90
CA ALA A 83 5.34 -5.62 0.98
C ALA A 83 6.08 -6.96 1.07
N THR A 84 5.48 -7.97 1.71
CA THR A 84 6.08 -9.30 1.90
C THR A 84 5.72 -10.30 0.80
N GLU A 85 4.51 -10.26 0.22
CA GLU A 85 4.06 -11.24 -0.77
C GLU A 85 4.74 -11.10 -2.14
N GLN A 86 4.87 -9.87 -2.66
CA GLN A 86 5.28 -9.66 -4.05
C GLN A 86 6.81 -9.58 -4.25
N GLY A 87 7.59 -9.38 -3.18
CA GLY A 87 9.07 -9.32 -3.19
C GLY A 87 9.74 -8.26 -4.09
N ARG A 88 8.98 -7.53 -4.91
CA ARG A 88 9.49 -6.49 -5.80
C ARG A 88 9.90 -5.26 -5.02
N MET A 89 11.19 -4.92 -5.09
CA MET A 89 11.76 -3.74 -4.43
C MET A 89 11.03 -2.43 -4.70
N LYS A 90 10.41 -2.27 -5.90
CA LYS A 90 9.56 -1.13 -6.26
C LYS A 90 8.42 -0.90 -5.25
N PHE A 91 7.92 -1.95 -4.62
CA PHE A 91 6.82 -1.92 -3.67
C PHE A 91 7.28 -2.15 -2.23
N THR A 92 8.12 -3.15 -2.01
CA THR A 92 8.56 -3.57 -0.67
C THR A 92 9.19 -2.43 0.12
N ARG A 93 10.22 -1.76 -0.45
CA ARG A 93 10.94 -0.70 0.28
C ARG A 93 10.05 0.50 0.61
N PRO A 94 9.29 1.08 -0.33
CA PRO A 94 8.42 2.21 0.01
C PRO A 94 7.35 1.85 1.03
N LEU A 95 6.72 0.66 0.93
CA LEU A 95 5.68 0.27 1.88
C LEU A 95 6.21 0.10 3.31
N PHE A 96 7.34 -0.60 3.48
CA PHE A 96 7.99 -0.70 4.80
C PHE A 96 8.34 0.68 5.36
N ARG A 97 8.84 1.59 4.52
CA ARG A 97 9.16 2.96 4.93
C ARG A 97 7.92 3.75 5.36
N GLU A 98 6.81 3.67 4.61
CA GLU A 98 5.57 4.38 4.99
C GLU A 98 5.06 3.89 6.36
N VAL A 99 5.03 2.57 6.57
CA VAL A 99 4.56 1.99 7.83
C VAL A 99 5.51 2.33 8.99
N PHE A 100 6.82 2.31 8.76
CA PHE A 100 7.81 2.70 9.77
C PHE A 100 7.72 4.18 10.20
N ASN A 101 7.33 5.04 9.26
CA ASN A 101 7.05 6.46 9.50
C ASN A 101 5.68 6.69 10.15
N PHE A 102 4.84 5.66 10.27
CA PHE A 102 3.65 5.70 11.10
C PHE A 102 4.04 5.27 12.52
N GLU A 103 4.19 6.24 13.42
CA GLU A 103 4.74 6.09 14.77
C GLU A 103 4.15 4.88 15.53
N LYS A 104 2.82 4.72 15.47
CA LYS A 104 2.08 3.62 16.10
C LYS A 104 2.47 2.23 15.60
N TYR A 105 2.90 2.12 14.34
CA TYR A 105 3.19 0.86 13.65
C TYR A 105 4.68 0.67 13.33
N ARG A 106 5.54 1.52 13.90
CA ARG A 106 6.98 1.45 13.67
C ARG A 106 7.56 0.10 14.06
N GLU A 107 7.25 -0.36 15.27
CA GLU A 107 7.70 -1.65 15.79
C GLU A 107 7.11 -2.82 15.00
N GLU A 108 5.86 -2.68 14.54
CA GLU A 108 5.19 -3.67 13.70
C GLU A 108 5.92 -3.86 12.36
N ALA A 109 6.31 -2.76 11.71
CA ALA A 109 7.09 -2.80 10.46
C ALA A 109 8.42 -3.55 10.66
N VAL A 110 9.11 -3.28 11.78
CA VAL A 110 10.36 -3.98 12.12
C VAL A 110 10.11 -5.47 12.37
N ARG A 111 9.08 -5.81 13.17
CA ARG A 111 8.73 -7.20 13.49
C ARG A 111 8.41 -8.01 12.23
N VAL A 112 7.56 -7.48 11.36
CA VAL A 112 7.18 -8.15 10.11
C VAL A 112 8.38 -8.27 9.18
N PHE A 113 9.23 -7.24 9.09
CA PHE A 113 10.46 -7.32 8.31
C PHE A 113 11.37 -8.45 8.81
N LEU A 114 11.65 -8.52 10.12
CA LEU A 114 12.50 -9.55 10.70
C LEU A 114 11.97 -10.96 10.44
N ALA A 115 10.66 -11.17 10.58
CA ALA A 115 10.02 -12.45 10.30
C ALA A 115 10.17 -12.92 8.84
N HIS A 116 10.24 -11.99 7.88
CA HIS A 116 10.35 -12.30 6.46
C HIS A 116 11.76 -12.10 5.89
N ARG A 117 12.70 -11.57 6.69
CA ARG A 117 14.04 -11.17 6.26
C ARG A 117 14.81 -12.31 5.60
N ALA A 118 14.69 -13.52 6.15
CA ALA A 118 15.37 -14.72 5.65
C ALA A 118 14.88 -15.16 4.26
N ALA A 119 13.62 -14.86 3.91
CA ALA A 119 13.04 -15.19 2.61
C ALA A 119 13.29 -14.10 1.55
N MET A 120 13.75 -12.91 1.94
CA MET A 120 14.03 -11.81 1.02
C MET A 120 15.41 -11.97 0.37
N HIS A 121 15.52 -11.53 -0.89
CA HIS A 121 16.82 -11.42 -1.56
C HIS A 121 17.80 -10.57 -0.72
N PRO A 122 19.09 -10.98 -0.55
CA PRO A 122 20.03 -10.30 0.35
C PRO A 122 20.19 -8.79 0.11
N VAL A 123 20.13 -8.36 -1.15
CA VAL A 123 20.18 -6.93 -1.50
C VAL A 123 18.93 -6.19 -1.02
N THR A 124 17.75 -6.81 -1.17
CA THR A 124 16.49 -6.22 -0.73
C THR A 124 16.44 -6.12 0.79
N SER A 125 16.77 -7.21 1.49
CA SER A 125 16.77 -7.23 2.95
C SER A 125 17.78 -6.23 3.53
N GLY A 126 18.98 -6.13 2.94
CA GLY A 126 19.99 -5.14 3.37
C GLY A 126 19.52 -3.69 3.20
N LEU A 127 18.79 -3.37 2.13
CA LEU A 127 18.27 -2.03 1.89
C LEU A 127 17.07 -1.70 2.78
N VAL A 128 16.17 -2.67 3.01
CA VAL A 128 15.04 -2.49 3.94
C VAL A 128 15.54 -2.35 5.37
N ALA A 129 16.53 -3.15 5.79
CA ALA A 129 17.13 -3.02 7.12
C ALA A 129 17.68 -1.62 7.38
N LYS A 130 18.37 -1.03 6.38
CA LYS A 130 18.83 0.36 6.44
C LYS A 130 17.69 1.36 6.53
N ASP A 131 16.63 1.17 5.72
CA ASP A 131 15.45 2.04 5.76
C ASP A 131 14.73 1.98 7.13
N LEU A 132 14.74 0.81 7.79
CA LEU A 132 14.10 0.57 9.09
C LEU A 132 15.03 0.80 10.30
N LYS A 133 16.29 1.19 10.07
CA LYS A 133 17.31 1.37 11.12
C LYS A 133 17.50 0.11 11.99
N VAL A 134 17.47 -1.06 11.35
CA VAL A 134 17.69 -2.36 12.01
C VAL A 134 19.12 -2.81 11.75
N ASP A 135 19.91 -2.93 12.80
CA ASP A 135 21.27 -3.44 12.71
C ASP A 135 21.28 -4.96 12.47
N ALA A 136 22.30 -5.45 11.77
CA ALA A 136 22.44 -6.88 11.47
C ALA A 136 22.55 -7.76 12.73
N SER A 137 22.90 -7.18 13.88
CA SER A 137 23.13 -7.84 15.17
C SER A 137 21.86 -8.24 15.94
N GLN A 138 20.67 -7.73 15.60
CA GLN A 138 19.42 -8.08 16.31
C GLN A 138 18.84 -9.46 15.91
N THR A 139 19.61 -10.31 15.23
CA THR A 139 19.13 -11.59 14.69
C THR A 139 19.17 -12.73 15.72
N THR A 140 19.70 -12.51 16.93
CA THR A 140 19.88 -13.58 17.93
C THR A 140 19.37 -13.17 19.30
N SER A 141 18.07 -13.34 19.54
CA SER A 141 17.49 -13.55 20.88
C SER A 141 16.09 -14.15 20.69
N LEU A 142 16.09 -15.46 20.49
CA LEU A 142 15.01 -16.37 20.89
C LEU A 142 15.64 -17.33 21.89
#